data_AF-A0A7Z1A4V8-F1
#
_entry.id   AF-A0A7Z1A4V8-F1
#
_cell.length_a   1.000
_cell.length_b   1.000
_cell.length_c   1.000
_cell.angle_alpha   90.00
_cell.angle_beta   90.00
_cell.angle_gamma   90.00
#
_symmetry.space_group_name_H-M   'P 1'
#
loop_
_entity.id
_entity.type
_entity.pdbx_description
1 polymer ?
#
loop_
_entity_poly.entity_id
_entity_poly.type
_entity_poly.pdbx_seq_one_letter_code
_entity_poly.pdbx_strand_id
1 'polypeptide(L)'
;MFVIQKIEILNKRAFVLIDCETTLPLLYPMLYCVNKLVARAPTTQQNVLLHIRRFYEYWYNKIGYTFCYSISKADKDFSFLPYELEIFHMYLVDQYIDNAPLSKTSAASLAQQVLDVCCFFEFIVNLLKGGKSSFHELSHLHELKRHFGALVRKRPRNFMFGSLDNFAEAIVRQIIRPSTTKNPNALNPFKTQALQVRNYLIIDLMFKYGLRIGELLSLELGSIEKATTSPMLKINCGRAHDTRKQRPSVKNIHSIRVLNLTDEDYRNLQLYILRFRDKDSGSNFLFYLMPKNEIHH
;
A
#
# COMPACT_ATOMS: atom_id res chain seq x y z
N MET A 1 -0.23 25.01 -0.66
CA MET A 1 0.33 23.66 -0.29
C MET A 1 -0.61 22.57 -0.80
N PHE A 2 -0.14 21.39 -1.25
CA PHE A 2 -0.98 20.42 -1.98
C PHE A 2 -1.38 19.19 -1.13
N VAL A 3 -2.58 18.63 -1.32
CA VAL A 3 -3.09 17.47 -0.57
C VAL A 3 -3.72 16.41 -1.47
N ILE A 4 -3.53 15.14 -1.13
CA ILE A 4 -4.19 14.01 -1.83
C ILE A 4 -5.49 13.69 -1.12
N GLN A 5 -6.60 13.82 -1.82
CA GLN A 5 -7.92 13.49 -1.31
C GLN A 5 -8.53 12.31 -2.06
N LYS A 6 -9.21 11.45 -1.33
CA LYS A 6 -10.02 10.37 -1.90
C LYS A 6 -11.40 10.92 -2.25
N ILE A 7 -11.85 10.67 -3.47
CA ILE A 7 -13.17 11.05 -3.97
C ILE A 7 -13.89 9.85 -4.58
N GLU A 8 -15.20 9.99 -4.77
CA GLU A 8 -16.03 8.98 -5.41
C GLU A 8 -16.63 9.58 -6.69
N ILE A 9 -16.23 9.04 -7.83
CA ILE A 9 -16.73 9.45 -9.15
C ILE A 9 -17.49 8.26 -9.72
N LEU A 10 -18.80 8.39 -9.95
CA LEU A 10 -19.62 7.37 -10.61
C LEU A 10 -19.45 5.96 -9.98
N ASN A 11 -19.54 5.87 -8.65
CA ASN A 11 -19.32 4.65 -7.85
C ASN A 11 -17.91 4.03 -7.96
N LYS A 12 -16.94 4.78 -8.50
CA LYS A 12 -15.52 4.42 -8.51
C LYS A 12 -14.75 5.32 -7.57
N ARG A 13 -13.99 4.69 -6.66
CA ARG A 13 -13.08 5.39 -5.75
C ARG A 13 -11.85 5.86 -6.54
N ALA A 14 -11.62 7.16 -6.57
CA ALA A 14 -10.46 7.78 -7.20
C ALA A 14 -9.71 8.64 -6.18
N PHE A 15 -8.47 8.99 -6.51
CA PHE A 15 -7.70 9.98 -5.76
C PHE A 15 -7.43 11.19 -6.64
N VAL A 16 -7.43 12.36 -6.03
CA VAL A 16 -7.13 13.64 -6.67
C VAL A 16 -6.11 14.41 -5.86
N LEU A 17 -5.31 15.21 -6.56
CA LEU A 17 -4.38 16.15 -5.95
C LEU A 17 -5.02 17.54 -5.97
N ILE A 18 -5.20 18.11 -4.78
CA ILE A 18 -5.91 19.37 -4.54
C ILE A 18 -4.91 20.42 -4.07
N ASP A 19 -5.10 21.63 -4.56
CA ASP A 19 -4.44 22.81 -4.02
C ASP A 19 -5.21 23.32 -2.80
N CYS A 20 -4.56 23.40 -1.64
CA CYS A 20 -5.20 23.83 -0.40
C CYS A 20 -5.61 25.31 -0.40
N GLU A 21 -5.02 26.15 -1.26
CA GLU A 21 -5.37 27.58 -1.32
C GLU A 21 -6.66 27.79 -2.10
N THR A 22 -6.74 27.23 -3.30
CA THR A 22 -7.93 27.35 -4.16
C THR A 22 -9.01 26.34 -3.79
N THR A 23 -8.68 25.28 -3.04
CA THR A 23 -9.52 24.10 -2.77
C THR A 23 -9.94 23.33 -4.03
N LEU A 24 -9.29 23.61 -5.16
CA LEU A 24 -9.59 23.00 -6.45
C LEU A 24 -8.61 21.86 -6.78
N PRO A 25 -9.05 20.83 -7.52
CA PRO A 25 -8.15 19.85 -8.11
C PRO A 25 -7.18 20.51 -9.08
N LEU A 26 -5.91 20.11 -9.02
CA LEU A 26 -4.93 20.50 -10.02
C LEU A 26 -5.29 19.88 -11.37
N LEU A 27 -5.33 20.70 -12.41
CA LEU A 27 -5.82 20.32 -13.74
C LEU A 27 -5.12 19.09 -14.31
N TYR A 28 -3.79 19.16 -14.51
CA TYR A 28 -3.07 18.07 -15.17
C TYR A 28 -3.04 16.77 -14.34
N PRO A 29 -2.80 16.80 -13.01
CA PRO A 29 -2.91 15.60 -12.18
C PRO A 29 -4.30 14.99 -12.22
N MET A 30 -5.37 15.80 -12.20
CA MET A 30 -6.75 15.32 -12.31
C MET A 30 -6.98 14.61 -13.66
N LEU A 31 -6.56 15.21 -14.77
CA LEU A 31 -6.67 14.59 -16.09
C LEU A 31 -5.87 13.29 -16.18
N TYR A 32 -4.66 13.25 -15.61
CA TYR A 32 -3.85 12.03 -15.56
C TYR A 32 -4.53 10.93 -14.73
N CYS A 33 -5.12 11.29 -13.59
CA CYS A 33 -5.87 10.35 -12.77
C CYS A 33 -7.01 9.69 -13.54
N VAL A 34 -7.87 10.51 -14.15
CA VAL A 34 -9.06 10.05 -14.88
C VAL A 34 -8.68 9.19 -16.08
N ASN A 35 -7.62 9.56 -16.81
CA ASN A 35 -7.26 8.89 -18.07
C ASN A 35 -6.31 7.69 -17.90
N LYS A 36 -5.47 7.66 -16.84
CA LYS A 36 -4.39 6.66 -16.70
C LYS A 36 -4.41 5.91 -15.37
N LEU A 37 -4.86 6.53 -14.27
CA LEU A 37 -4.76 5.92 -12.94
C LEU A 37 -6.04 5.24 -12.47
N VAL A 38 -7.22 5.66 -12.93
CA VAL A 38 -8.51 5.12 -12.42
C VAL A 38 -8.65 3.60 -12.57
N ALA A 39 -7.99 3.01 -13.57
CA ALA A 39 -7.96 1.56 -13.81
C ALA A 39 -6.92 0.80 -12.95
N ARG A 40 -6.04 1.52 -12.22
CA ARG A 40 -5.01 0.94 -11.36
C ARG A 40 -5.53 0.71 -9.95
N ALA A 41 -4.85 -0.15 -9.19
CA ALA A 41 -5.17 -0.40 -7.79
C ALA A 41 -5.08 0.89 -6.95
N PRO A 42 -5.95 1.09 -5.93
CA PRO A 42 -5.99 2.32 -5.11
C PRO A 42 -4.63 2.73 -4.54
N THR A 43 -3.85 1.77 -4.03
CA THR A 43 -2.50 2.03 -3.49
C THR A 43 -1.55 2.54 -4.56
N THR A 44 -1.64 2.02 -5.79
CA THR A 44 -0.83 2.49 -6.92
C THR A 44 -1.22 3.92 -7.30
N GLN A 45 -2.52 4.23 -7.36
CA GLN A 45 -2.99 5.60 -7.63
C GLN A 45 -2.43 6.58 -6.60
N GLN A 46 -2.54 6.24 -5.31
CA GLN A 46 -2.06 7.07 -4.22
C GLN A 46 -0.54 7.27 -4.25
N ASN A 47 0.24 6.22 -4.53
CA ASN A 47 1.70 6.33 -4.62
C ASN A 47 2.13 7.21 -5.80
N VAL A 48 1.55 7.02 -6.98
CA VAL A 48 1.86 7.85 -8.15
C VAL A 48 1.51 9.31 -7.88
N LEU A 49 0.35 9.59 -7.28
CA LEU A 49 -0.03 10.95 -6.88
C LEU A 49 0.87 11.54 -5.81
N LEU A 50 1.39 10.74 -4.89
CA LEU A 50 2.39 11.20 -3.91
C LEU A 50 3.67 11.64 -4.62
N HIS A 51 4.11 10.91 -5.64
CA HIS A 51 5.29 11.26 -6.42
C HIS A 51 5.08 12.55 -7.22
N ILE A 52 3.90 12.68 -7.87
CA ILE A 52 3.51 13.92 -8.57
C ILE A 52 3.40 15.08 -7.58
N ARG A 53 2.83 14.88 -6.40
CA ARG A 53 2.76 15.91 -5.36
C ARG A 53 4.14 16.42 -4.96
N ARG A 54 5.08 15.52 -4.71
CA ARG A 54 6.47 15.88 -4.37
C ARG A 54 7.11 16.73 -5.47
N PHE A 55 6.86 16.40 -6.73
CA PHE A 55 7.31 17.24 -7.84
C PHE A 55 6.66 18.64 -7.83
N TYR A 56 5.35 18.72 -7.58
CA TYR A 56 4.65 20.00 -7.47
C TYR A 56 5.16 20.86 -6.30
N GLU A 57 5.44 20.25 -5.15
CA GLU A 57 6.05 20.91 -3.99
C GLU A 57 7.45 21.43 -4.34
N TYR A 58 8.29 20.59 -4.95
CA TYR A 58 9.61 20.98 -5.47
C TYR A 58 9.53 22.16 -6.45
N TRP A 59 8.65 22.07 -7.45
CA TRP A 59 8.49 23.10 -8.48
C TRP A 59 8.05 24.43 -7.85
N TYR A 60 7.04 24.39 -6.98
CA TYR A 60 6.54 25.58 -6.30
C TYR A 60 7.62 26.24 -5.45
N ASN A 61 8.40 25.45 -4.70
CA ASN A 61 9.50 25.97 -3.89
C ASN A 61 10.62 26.61 -4.73
N LYS A 62 10.89 26.07 -5.93
CA LYS A 62 11.93 26.58 -6.84
C LYS A 62 11.49 27.85 -7.58
N ILE A 63 10.24 27.89 -8.05
CA ILE A 63 9.77 28.87 -9.04
C ILE A 63 8.78 29.90 -8.44
N GLY A 64 8.13 29.58 -7.33
CA GLY A 64 7.19 30.46 -6.63
C GLY A 64 5.75 30.45 -7.16
N TYR A 65 5.44 29.59 -8.14
CA TYR A 65 4.08 29.41 -8.67
C TYR A 65 3.82 27.97 -9.11
N THR A 66 2.55 27.64 -9.39
CA THR A 66 2.15 26.26 -9.68
C THR A 66 2.70 25.75 -11.01
N PHE A 67 3.02 24.46 -11.08
CA PHE A 67 3.43 23.83 -12.33
C PHE A 67 2.35 23.90 -13.42
N CYS A 68 1.07 23.86 -13.04
CA CYS A 68 -0.05 24.06 -13.97
C CYS A 68 0.03 25.43 -14.66
N TYR A 69 0.38 26.49 -13.91
CA TYR A 69 0.58 27.82 -14.47
C TYR A 69 1.74 27.85 -15.46
N SER A 70 2.89 27.25 -15.12
CA SER A 70 4.04 27.14 -16.02
C SER A 70 3.67 26.49 -17.35
N ILE A 71 2.97 25.35 -17.31
CA ILE A 71 2.54 24.64 -18.51
C ILE A 71 1.56 25.49 -19.34
N SER A 72 0.67 26.26 -18.69
CA SER A 72 -0.25 27.16 -19.41
C SER A 72 0.45 28.30 -20.14
N LYS A 73 1.65 28.70 -19.68
CA LYS A 73 2.46 29.78 -20.25
C LYS A 73 3.52 29.30 -21.25
N ALA A 74 3.77 28.01 -21.33
CA ALA A 74 4.85 27.44 -22.12
C ALA A 74 4.61 27.44 -23.65
N ASP A 75 3.46 27.94 -24.12
CA ASP A 75 3.08 28.03 -25.56
C ASP A 75 3.39 26.75 -26.37
N LYS A 76 3.10 25.59 -25.79
CA LYS A 76 3.38 24.25 -26.37
C LYS A 76 4.87 23.94 -26.61
N ASP A 77 5.80 24.73 -26.08
CA ASP A 77 7.20 24.34 -25.93
C ASP A 77 7.40 23.66 -24.57
N PHE A 78 7.74 22.37 -24.58
CA PHE A 78 7.95 21.59 -23.36
C PHE A 78 9.38 21.05 -23.28
N SER A 79 10.31 21.66 -24.02
CA SER A 79 11.73 21.30 -24.04
C SER A 79 12.40 21.35 -22.66
N PHE A 80 11.87 22.14 -21.73
CA PHE A 80 12.38 22.22 -20.36
C PHE A 80 12.06 20.99 -19.49
N LEU A 81 11.05 20.18 -19.84
CA LEU A 81 10.56 19.08 -18.99
C LEU A 81 11.60 17.98 -18.73
N PRO A 82 12.35 17.47 -19.72
CA PRO A 82 13.39 16.47 -19.47
C PRO A 82 14.47 16.97 -18.53
N TYR A 83 14.96 18.21 -18.74
CA TYR A 83 15.98 18.81 -17.89
C TYR A 83 15.47 19.01 -16.46
N GLU A 84 14.23 19.47 -16.32
CA GLU A 84 13.63 19.63 -15.00
C GLU A 84 13.49 18.30 -14.26
N LEU A 85 13.21 17.21 -14.99
CA LEU A 85 13.10 15.88 -14.42
C LEU A 85 14.44 15.39 -13.86
N GLU A 86 15.55 15.69 -14.53
CA GLU A 86 16.90 15.40 -14.05
C GLU A 86 17.25 16.23 -12.80
N ILE A 87 16.93 17.52 -12.80
CA ILE A 87 17.15 18.39 -11.63
C ILE A 87 16.30 17.91 -10.45
N PHE A 88 15.05 17.50 -10.69
CA PHE A 88 14.19 16.91 -9.67
C PHE A 88 14.78 15.62 -9.09
N HIS A 89 15.39 14.77 -9.92
CA HIS A 89 16.11 13.59 -9.44
C HIS A 89 17.26 13.98 -8.50
N MET A 90 18.06 14.98 -8.86
CA MET A 90 19.16 15.47 -8.02
C MET A 90 18.63 16.04 -6.69
N TYR A 91 17.54 16.82 -6.73
CA TYR A 91 16.87 17.32 -5.53
C TYR A 91 16.42 16.18 -4.60
N LEU A 92 15.83 15.11 -5.15
CA LEU A 92 15.42 13.95 -4.35
C LEU A 92 16.61 13.20 -3.72
N VAL A 93 17.75 13.13 -4.42
CA VAL A 93 18.97 12.52 -3.92
C VAL A 93 19.59 13.37 -2.81
N ASP A 94 19.63 14.69 -2.97
CA ASP A 94 20.15 15.63 -1.98
C ASP A 94 19.34 15.58 -0.68
N GLN A 95 18.01 15.67 -0.79
CA GLN A 95 17.08 15.48 0.33
C GLN A 95 17.22 14.10 1.00
N TYR A 96 17.62 13.07 0.25
CA TYR A 96 17.88 11.76 0.82
C TYR A 96 19.19 11.72 1.63
N ILE A 97 20.25 12.34 1.10
CA ILE A 97 21.56 12.41 1.76
C ILE A 97 21.46 13.19 3.07
N ASP A 98 20.79 14.34 3.07
CA ASP A 98 20.64 15.18 4.25
C ASP A 98 19.81 14.53 5.36
N ASN A 99 18.87 13.64 5.00
CA ASN A 99 17.96 12.95 5.93
C ASN A 99 18.34 11.48 6.19
N ALA A 100 19.57 11.07 5.86
CA ALA A 100 20.03 9.68 5.81
C ALA A 100 19.78 8.82 7.09
N PRO A 101 19.78 9.35 8.33
CA PRO A 101 19.47 8.52 9.51
C PRO A 101 17.99 8.09 9.61
N LEU A 102 17.08 8.81 8.94
CA LEU A 102 15.62 8.64 9.07
C LEU A 102 14.93 8.11 7.79
N SER A 103 15.59 8.16 6.64
CA SER A 103 14.98 7.82 5.35
C SER A 103 15.10 6.33 5.01
N LYS A 104 13.99 5.59 5.09
CA LYS A 104 13.86 4.21 4.58
C LYS A 104 13.82 4.12 3.03
N THR A 105 14.17 5.20 2.32
CA THR A 105 13.91 5.33 0.88
C THR A 105 15.10 4.80 0.07
N SER A 106 14.96 3.64 -0.59
CA SER A 106 16.05 3.12 -1.43
C SER A 106 16.25 3.95 -2.70
N ALA A 107 17.44 3.88 -3.31
CA ALA A 107 17.71 4.48 -4.63
C ALA A 107 16.68 4.05 -5.70
N ALA A 108 16.24 2.79 -5.67
CA ALA A 108 15.17 2.30 -6.54
C ALA A 108 13.81 2.99 -6.28
N SER A 109 13.55 3.41 -5.04
CA SER A 109 12.35 4.17 -4.67
C SER A 109 12.43 5.63 -5.12
N LEU A 110 13.62 6.24 -5.10
CA LEU A 110 13.86 7.56 -5.70
C LEU A 110 13.68 7.49 -7.22
N ALA A 111 14.27 6.49 -7.88
CA ALA A 111 14.10 6.27 -9.31
C ALA A 111 12.63 6.02 -9.71
N GLN A 112 11.85 5.30 -8.89
CA GLN A 112 10.43 5.11 -9.13
C GLN A 112 9.64 6.42 -9.06
N GLN A 113 10.00 7.32 -8.14
CA GLN A 113 9.37 8.65 -8.05
C GLN A 113 9.58 9.45 -9.33
N VAL A 114 10.82 9.50 -9.81
CA VAL A 114 11.16 10.21 -11.05
C VAL A 114 10.49 9.54 -12.26
N LEU A 115 10.45 8.21 -12.32
CA LEU A 115 9.78 7.46 -13.39
C LEU A 115 8.28 7.79 -13.48
N ASP A 116 7.60 7.91 -12.33
CA ASP A 116 6.17 8.23 -12.31
C ASP A 116 5.91 9.67 -12.78
N VAL A 117 6.77 10.62 -12.40
CA VAL A 117 6.72 12.01 -12.89
C VAL A 117 7.05 12.08 -14.39
N CYS A 118 8.00 11.27 -14.87
CA CYS A 118 8.32 11.14 -16.30
C CYS A 118 7.10 10.68 -17.11
N CYS A 119 6.38 9.67 -16.64
CA CYS A 119 5.16 9.20 -17.29
C CYS A 119 4.05 10.26 -17.27
N PHE A 120 4.00 11.08 -16.22
CA PHE A 120 3.09 12.20 -16.12
C PHE A 120 3.43 13.33 -17.12
N PHE A 121 4.72 13.67 -17.28
CA PHE A 121 5.17 14.63 -18.30
C PHE A 121 4.87 14.15 -19.71
N GLU A 122 5.17 12.88 -20.01
CA GLU A 122 4.83 12.26 -21.29
C GLU A 122 3.32 12.36 -21.57
N PHE A 123 2.47 12.17 -20.55
CA PHE A 123 1.03 12.37 -20.69
C PHE A 123 0.67 13.83 -21.03
N ILE A 124 1.25 14.82 -20.33
CA ILE A 124 0.97 16.24 -20.59
C ILE A 124 1.37 16.63 -22.01
N VAL A 125 2.58 16.26 -22.45
CA VAL A 125 3.07 16.59 -23.79
C VAL A 125 2.13 16.01 -24.86
N ASN A 126 1.75 14.73 -24.72
CA ASN A 126 0.83 14.08 -25.66
C ASN A 126 -0.57 14.71 -25.65
N LEU A 127 -1.08 15.06 -24.47
CA LEU A 127 -2.37 15.73 -24.29
C LEU A 127 -2.40 17.09 -25.01
N LEU A 128 -1.36 17.90 -24.84
CA LEU A 128 -1.33 19.28 -25.31
C LEU A 128 -0.88 19.43 -26.78
N LYS A 129 -0.08 18.49 -27.29
CA LYS A 129 0.36 18.48 -28.70
C LYS A 129 -0.55 17.67 -29.63
N GLY A 130 -1.58 17.01 -29.12
CA GLY A 130 -2.59 16.31 -29.93
C GLY A 130 -1.99 15.24 -30.87
N GLY A 131 -0.91 14.59 -30.45
CA GLY A 131 -0.18 13.61 -31.26
C GLY A 131 0.78 14.18 -32.32
N LYS A 132 0.86 15.51 -32.48
CA LYS A 132 1.82 16.20 -33.37
C LYS A 132 3.06 16.67 -32.63
N SER A 133 3.56 15.85 -31.71
CA SER A 133 4.69 16.23 -30.86
C SER A 133 5.96 16.44 -31.67
N SER A 134 6.71 17.49 -31.32
CA SER A 134 8.11 17.62 -31.73
C SER A 134 8.84 16.33 -31.35
N PHE A 135 9.51 15.71 -32.33
CA PHE A 135 10.22 14.43 -32.20
C PHE A 135 11.28 14.44 -31.09
N HIS A 136 11.78 15.62 -30.69
CA HIS A 136 12.93 15.74 -29.78
C HIS A 136 12.56 15.61 -28.30
N GLU A 137 11.54 16.31 -27.82
CA GLU A 137 11.18 16.34 -26.38
C GLU A 137 10.71 14.97 -25.88
N LEU A 138 9.83 14.31 -26.65
CA LEU A 138 9.33 12.98 -26.32
C LEU A 138 10.46 11.94 -26.37
N SER A 139 11.38 12.06 -27.34
CA SER A 139 12.56 11.19 -27.42
C SER A 139 13.38 11.27 -26.14
N HIS A 140 13.65 12.48 -25.63
CA HIS A 140 14.43 12.63 -24.40
C HIS A 140 13.67 12.10 -23.17
N LEU A 141 12.36 12.38 -23.04
CA LEU A 141 11.54 11.77 -21.98
C LEU A 141 11.52 10.23 -22.07
N HIS A 142 11.49 9.66 -23.27
CA HIS A 142 11.55 8.21 -23.46
C HIS A 142 12.90 7.61 -23.07
N GLU A 143 13.99 8.32 -23.31
CA GLU A 143 15.33 7.92 -22.84
C GLU A 143 15.40 7.93 -21.32
N LEU A 144 14.97 9.02 -20.68
CA LEU A 144 14.92 9.12 -19.21
C LEU A 144 14.01 8.03 -18.61
N LYS A 145 12.85 7.78 -19.21
CA LYS A 145 11.95 6.69 -18.81
C LYS A 145 12.63 5.32 -18.87
N ARG A 146 13.41 5.05 -19.92
CA ARG A 146 14.21 3.81 -20.03
C ARG A 146 15.28 3.74 -18.95
N HIS A 147 16.00 4.84 -18.73
CA HIS A 147 17.05 4.95 -17.72
C HIS A 147 16.52 4.69 -16.30
N PHE A 148 15.53 5.46 -15.85
CA PHE A 148 14.94 5.29 -14.52
C PHE A 148 14.22 3.95 -14.38
N GLY A 149 13.58 3.45 -15.45
CA GLY A 149 13.01 2.10 -15.49
C GLY A 149 14.05 1.01 -15.26
N ALA A 150 15.28 1.16 -15.76
CA ALA A 150 16.37 0.23 -15.50
C ALA A 150 16.84 0.30 -14.03
N LEU A 151 16.95 1.50 -13.45
CA LEU A 151 17.31 1.68 -12.04
C LEU A 151 16.29 1.05 -11.08
N VAL A 152 14.99 1.20 -11.38
CA VAL A 152 13.91 0.56 -10.61
C VAL A 152 14.01 -0.97 -10.65
N ARG A 153 14.45 -1.54 -11.78
CA ARG A 153 14.61 -3.00 -11.95
C ARG A 153 15.87 -3.55 -11.28
N LYS A 154 16.95 -2.76 -11.19
CA LYS A 154 18.21 -3.11 -10.50
C LYS A 154 18.08 -3.18 -8.97
N ARG A 155 16.92 -3.55 -8.42
CA ARG A 155 16.79 -3.79 -6.98
C ARG A 155 17.84 -4.82 -6.58
N PRO A 156 18.70 -4.53 -5.59
CA PRO A 156 19.60 -5.54 -5.08
C PRO A 156 18.74 -6.72 -4.64
N ARG A 157 18.98 -7.89 -5.25
CA ARG A 157 18.32 -9.16 -4.89
C ARG A 157 18.53 -9.52 -3.41
N ASN A 158 19.44 -8.81 -2.75
CA ASN A 158 19.89 -9.02 -1.37
C ASN A 158 19.17 -8.15 -0.33
N PHE A 159 18.05 -7.49 -0.65
CA PHE A 159 17.04 -7.27 0.41
C PHE A 159 16.42 -8.63 0.73
N MET A 160 17.22 -9.50 1.33
CA MET A 160 16.73 -10.63 2.08
C MET A 160 15.82 -9.98 3.12
N PHE A 161 14.50 -10.21 3.02
CA PHE A 161 13.65 -9.98 4.18
C PHE A 161 14.36 -10.72 5.30
N GLY A 162 14.85 -10.00 6.32
CA GLY A 162 15.53 -10.63 7.43
C GLY A 162 14.57 -11.65 8.02
N SER A 163 14.80 -12.93 7.72
CA SER A 163 14.04 -14.00 8.33
C SER A 163 14.30 -13.87 9.82
N LEU A 164 13.23 -13.90 10.61
CA LEU A 164 13.41 -14.13 12.04
C LEU A 164 14.17 -15.45 12.18
N ASP A 165 15.30 -15.40 12.87
CA ASP A 165 15.96 -16.63 13.24
C ASP A 165 15.08 -17.41 14.24
N ASN A 166 15.37 -18.71 14.40
CA ASN A 166 14.57 -19.59 15.26
C ASN A 166 14.52 -19.09 16.72
N PHE A 167 15.56 -18.36 17.15
CA PHE A 167 15.64 -17.81 18.51
C PHE A 167 14.68 -16.63 18.69
N ALA A 168 14.68 -15.68 17.75
CA ALA A 168 13.76 -14.56 17.74
C ALA A 168 12.30 -15.04 17.57
N GLU A 169 12.04 -16.06 16.74
CA GLU A 169 10.72 -16.68 16.67
C GLU A 169 10.28 -17.25 18.03
N ALA A 170 11.16 -17.99 18.72
CA ALA A 170 10.86 -18.55 20.03
C ALA A 170 10.56 -17.46 21.08
N ILE A 171 11.33 -16.36 21.08
CA ILE A 171 11.07 -15.20 21.94
C ILE A 171 9.70 -14.60 21.63
N VAL A 172 9.39 -14.34 20.35
CA VAL A 172 8.10 -13.77 19.95
C VAL A 172 6.98 -14.66 20.44
N ARG A 173 7.05 -15.99 20.23
CA ARG A 173 6.07 -16.97 20.69
C ARG A 173 5.87 -16.96 22.20
N GLN A 174 6.95 -16.78 22.96
CA GLN A 174 6.89 -16.66 24.42
C GLN A 174 6.18 -15.37 24.86
N ILE A 175 6.52 -14.24 24.24
CA ILE A 175 5.91 -12.93 24.54
C ILE A 175 4.40 -12.97 24.25
N ILE A 176 3.98 -13.50 23.10
CA ILE A 176 2.58 -13.46 22.67
C ILE A 176 1.71 -14.57 23.25
N ARG A 177 2.28 -15.53 24.00
CA ARG A 177 1.54 -16.63 24.61
C ARG A 177 0.37 -16.08 25.45
N PRO A 178 -0.87 -16.55 25.27
CA PRO A 178 -1.98 -16.14 26.12
C PRO A 178 -1.74 -16.54 27.57
N SER A 179 -2.04 -15.63 28.48
CA SER A 179 -2.05 -15.89 29.91
C SER A 179 -3.11 -16.93 30.24
N THR A 180 -2.86 -17.80 31.20
CA THR A 180 -3.88 -18.70 31.76
C THR A 180 -3.88 -18.60 33.27
N THR A 181 -4.96 -19.04 33.92
CA THR A 181 -5.05 -19.07 35.39
C THR A 181 -3.90 -19.85 36.04
N LYS A 182 -3.48 -20.95 35.40
CA LYS A 182 -2.36 -21.78 35.88
C LYS A 182 -0.99 -21.24 35.50
N ASN A 183 -0.90 -20.43 34.44
CA ASN A 183 0.37 -19.97 33.92
C ASN A 183 0.20 -18.54 33.34
N PRO A 184 0.25 -17.50 34.20
CA PRO A 184 0.11 -16.11 33.76
C PRO A 184 1.30 -15.68 32.88
N ASN A 185 1.07 -14.73 31.97
CA ASN A 185 2.11 -14.17 31.10
C ASN A 185 2.15 -12.64 31.18
N ALA A 186 3.02 -12.11 32.03
CA ALA A 186 3.21 -10.67 32.19
C ALA A 186 3.89 -10.00 30.98
N LEU A 187 4.54 -10.77 30.10
CA LEU A 187 5.19 -10.24 28.90
C LEU A 187 4.20 -9.95 27.77
N ASN A 188 2.98 -10.49 27.84
CA ASN A 188 2.00 -10.33 26.77
C ASN A 188 1.46 -8.89 26.78
N PRO A 189 1.65 -8.11 25.68
CA PRO A 189 1.26 -6.70 25.66
C PRO A 189 -0.27 -6.50 25.56
N PHE A 190 -1.05 -7.54 25.31
CA PHE A 190 -2.50 -7.43 25.12
C PHE A 190 -3.26 -7.60 26.43
N LYS A 191 -4.09 -6.61 26.77
CA LYS A 191 -4.74 -6.50 28.09
C LYS A 191 -5.80 -7.57 28.38
N THR A 192 -6.60 -7.94 27.37
CA THR A 192 -7.73 -8.87 27.57
C THR A 192 -7.41 -10.26 27.02
N GLN A 193 -7.99 -11.29 27.63
CA GLN A 193 -7.81 -12.68 27.20
C GLN A 193 -8.20 -12.89 25.72
N ALA A 194 -9.30 -12.28 25.28
CA ALA A 194 -9.74 -12.35 23.90
C ALA A 194 -8.71 -11.76 22.92
N LEU A 195 -8.11 -10.60 23.26
CA LEU A 195 -7.06 -9.99 22.43
C LEU A 195 -5.78 -10.84 22.41
N GLN A 196 -5.39 -11.41 23.56
CA GLN A 196 -4.24 -12.30 23.65
C GLN A 196 -4.40 -13.53 22.75
N VAL A 197 -5.52 -14.25 22.87
CA VAL A 197 -5.81 -15.45 22.06
C VAL A 197 -5.89 -15.10 20.58
N ARG A 198 -6.59 -14.01 20.22
CA ARG A 198 -6.70 -13.56 18.83
C ARG A 198 -5.32 -13.30 18.22
N ASN A 199 -4.51 -12.48 18.88
CA ASN A 199 -3.22 -12.07 18.33
C ASN A 199 -2.20 -13.20 18.34
N TYR A 200 -2.29 -14.12 19.31
CA TYR A 200 -1.53 -15.38 19.28
C TYR A 200 -1.83 -16.18 18.02
N LEU A 201 -3.11 -16.44 17.73
CA LEU A 201 -3.53 -17.21 16.54
C LEU A 201 -3.11 -16.53 15.24
N ILE A 202 -3.22 -15.20 15.17
CA ILE A 202 -2.79 -14.44 13.99
C ILE A 202 -1.31 -14.70 13.70
N ILE A 203 -0.46 -14.54 14.72
CA ILE A 203 0.98 -14.66 14.56
C ILE A 203 1.38 -16.13 14.32
N ASP A 204 0.77 -17.07 15.02
CA ASP A 204 1.01 -18.50 14.84
C ASP A 204 0.67 -18.95 13.42
N LEU A 205 -0.47 -18.50 12.88
CA LEU A 205 -0.86 -18.75 11.50
C LEU A 205 0.13 -18.15 10.49
N MET A 206 0.63 -16.94 10.75
CA MET A 206 1.63 -16.30 9.89
C MET A 206 2.95 -17.06 9.87
N PHE A 207 3.44 -17.52 11.01
CA PHE A 207 4.68 -18.31 11.10
C PHE A 207 4.54 -19.69 10.47
N LYS A 208 3.52 -20.47 10.87
CA LYS A 208 3.36 -21.86 10.44
C LYS A 208 2.98 -22.00 8.96
N TYR A 209 2.14 -21.11 8.46
CA TYR A 209 1.49 -21.25 7.15
C TYR A 209 1.91 -20.18 6.14
N GLY A 210 2.80 -19.25 6.53
CA GLY A 210 3.31 -18.20 5.64
C GLY A 210 2.21 -17.31 5.08
N LEU A 211 1.19 -17.02 5.90
CA LEU A 211 0.08 -16.14 5.54
C LEU A 211 0.56 -14.70 5.41
N ARG A 212 0.24 -14.06 4.28
CA ARG A 212 0.43 -12.60 4.17
C ARG A 212 -0.62 -11.89 5.01
N ILE A 213 -0.30 -10.71 5.55
CA ILE A 213 -1.26 -9.89 6.34
C ILE A 213 -2.58 -9.68 5.58
N GLY A 214 -2.52 -9.41 4.28
CA GLY A 214 -3.72 -9.24 3.46
C GLY A 214 -4.57 -10.52 3.32
N GLU A 215 -3.93 -11.69 3.26
CA GLU A 215 -4.60 -13.00 3.24
C GLU A 215 -5.27 -13.27 4.58
N LEU A 216 -4.55 -13.04 5.68
CA LEU A 216 -5.09 -13.20 7.03
C LEU A 216 -6.30 -12.30 7.30
N LEU A 217 -6.25 -11.02 6.87
CA LEU A 217 -7.36 -10.08 7.01
C LEU A 217 -8.57 -10.41 6.12
N SER A 218 -8.39 -11.29 5.13
CA SER A 218 -9.48 -11.77 4.26
C SER A 218 -10.16 -13.04 4.77
N LEU A 219 -9.61 -13.68 5.81
CA LEU A 219 -10.17 -14.92 6.34
C LEU A 219 -11.55 -14.68 6.95
N GLU A 220 -12.49 -15.56 6.59
CA GLU A 220 -13.86 -15.58 7.09
C GLU A 220 -14.10 -16.82 7.95
N LEU A 221 -15.23 -16.87 8.65
CA LEU A 221 -15.65 -18.07 9.39
C LEU A 221 -15.75 -19.29 8.47
N GLY A 222 -16.26 -19.11 7.26
CA GLY A 222 -16.33 -20.17 6.23
C GLY A 222 -14.98 -20.52 5.59
N SER A 223 -13.90 -19.82 5.92
CA SER A 223 -12.56 -20.19 5.45
C SER A 223 -12.02 -21.45 6.12
N ILE A 224 -12.55 -21.83 7.28
CA ILE A 224 -12.08 -22.99 8.04
C ILE A 224 -13.04 -24.15 7.82
N GLU A 225 -12.55 -25.23 7.22
CA GLU A 225 -13.36 -26.41 6.95
C GLU A 225 -12.69 -27.67 7.51
N LYS A 226 -13.51 -28.59 8.00
CA LYS A 226 -13.06 -29.94 8.33
C LYS A 226 -13.32 -30.84 7.12
N ALA A 227 -12.30 -31.08 6.31
CA ALA A 227 -12.41 -32.05 5.22
C ALA A 227 -12.34 -33.49 5.78
N THR A 228 -12.71 -34.46 4.95
CA THR A 228 -12.73 -35.89 5.31
C THR A 228 -11.36 -36.42 5.74
N THR A 229 -10.28 -35.87 5.19
CA THR A 229 -8.90 -36.32 5.42
C THR A 229 -8.14 -35.45 6.43
N SER A 230 -8.27 -34.13 6.34
CA SER A 230 -7.61 -33.18 7.24
C SER A 230 -8.34 -31.83 7.30
N PRO A 231 -8.27 -31.08 8.40
CA PRO A 231 -8.76 -29.71 8.43
C PRO A 231 -8.04 -28.80 7.42
N MET A 232 -8.75 -27.83 6.85
CA MET A 232 -8.25 -26.95 5.79
C MET A 232 -8.58 -25.49 6.07
N LEU A 233 -7.71 -24.60 5.60
CA LEU A 233 -7.88 -23.15 5.58
C LEU A 233 -7.94 -22.66 4.13
N LYS A 234 -9.12 -22.21 3.69
CA LYS A 234 -9.39 -21.64 2.37
C LYS A 234 -9.18 -20.13 2.38
N ILE A 235 -8.20 -19.65 1.62
CA ILE A 235 -7.84 -18.24 1.54
C ILE A 235 -8.42 -17.65 0.26
N ASN A 236 -9.13 -16.51 0.39
CA ASN A 236 -9.70 -15.76 -0.73
C ASN A 236 -10.64 -16.57 -1.66
N CYS A 237 -11.35 -17.58 -1.13
CA CYS A 237 -12.28 -18.41 -1.89
C CYS A 237 -13.73 -17.87 -1.93
N GLY A 238 -14.00 -16.67 -1.39
CA GLY A 238 -15.35 -16.11 -1.28
C GLY A 238 -15.38 -14.59 -1.45
N ARG A 239 -16.42 -14.10 -2.14
CA ARG A 239 -16.68 -12.68 -2.42
C ARG A 239 -17.57 -12.05 -1.33
N ALA A 240 -17.14 -12.02 -0.07
CA ALA A 240 -17.91 -11.24 0.89
C ALA A 240 -17.79 -9.74 0.61
N HIS A 241 -18.89 -9.03 0.85
CA HIS A 241 -18.97 -7.59 0.70
C HIS A 241 -18.16 -6.91 1.83
N ASP A 242 -16.86 -6.74 1.64
CA ASP A 242 -15.97 -6.12 2.64
C ASP A 242 -16.30 -4.62 2.81
N THR A 243 -16.86 -4.23 3.96
CA THR A 243 -17.24 -2.84 4.26
C THR A 243 -16.07 -1.98 4.73
N ARG A 244 -14.88 -2.55 4.96
CA ARG A 244 -13.72 -1.81 5.49
C ARG A 244 -13.26 -0.71 4.54
N LYS A 245 -12.86 0.44 5.13
CA LYS A 245 -12.34 1.61 4.40
C LYS A 245 -11.03 1.30 3.67
N GLN A 246 -10.18 0.45 4.27
CA GLN A 246 -8.97 -0.12 3.68
C GLN A 246 -9.19 -1.63 3.47
N ARG A 247 -9.51 -2.02 2.23
CA ARG A 247 -9.71 -3.43 1.88
C ARG A 247 -8.37 -4.09 1.56
N PRO A 248 -8.11 -5.31 2.05
CA PRO A 248 -7.00 -6.11 1.55
C PRO A 248 -7.20 -6.36 0.05
N SER A 249 -6.26 -5.94 -0.79
CA SER A 249 -6.31 -6.25 -2.22
C SER A 249 -5.53 -7.54 -2.50
N VAL A 250 -6.21 -8.53 -3.07
CA VAL A 250 -5.58 -9.75 -3.61
C VAL A 250 -4.65 -9.30 -4.76
N LYS A 251 -3.34 -9.48 -4.58
CA LYS A 251 -2.35 -8.90 -5.51
C LYS A 251 -2.24 -9.69 -6.81
N ASN A 252 -2.27 -11.03 -6.76
CA ASN A 252 -2.12 -11.95 -7.91
C ASN A 252 -2.95 -13.24 -7.70
N ILE A 253 -3.14 -14.04 -8.77
CA ILE A 253 -3.90 -15.32 -8.77
C ILE A 253 -3.45 -16.31 -7.69
N HIS A 254 -2.16 -16.34 -7.35
CA HIS A 254 -1.59 -17.18 -6.28
C HIS A 254 -2.07 -16.84 -4.85
N SER A 255 -2.82 -15.76 -4.67
CA SER A 255 -3.43 -15.40 -3.39
C SER A 255 -4.72 -16.18 -3.10
N ILE A 256 -5.21 -16.99 -4.04
CA ILE A 256 -6.27 -18.00 -3.82
C ILE A 256 -5.57 -19.34 -3.62
N ARG A 257 -5.64 -19.89 -2.41
CA ARG A 257 -5.04 -21.20 -2.10
C ARG A 257 -5.72 -21.84 -0.90
N VAL A 258 -5.53 -23.14 -0.76
CA VAL A 258 -6.00 -23.93 0.38
C VAL A 258 -4.78 -24.47 1.12
N LEU A 259 -4.77 -24.32 2.44
CA LEU A 259 -3.69 -24.80 3.31
C LEU A 259 -4.23 -25.89 4.22
N ASN A 260 -3.44 -26.94 4.44
CA ASN A 260 -3.80 -28.00 5.38
C ASN A 260 -3.44 -27.53 6.79
N LEU A 261 -4.43 -27.51 7.68
CA LEU A 261 -4.24 -27.19 9.08
C LEU A 261 -3.93 -28.46 9.86
N THR A 262 -3.13 -28.34 10.91
CA THR A 262 -3.04 -29.39 11.93
C THR A 262 -4.35 -29.47 12.73
N ASP A 263 -4.67 -30.65 13.28
CA ASP A 263 -5.85 -30.81 14.14
C ASP A 263 -5.80 -29.91 15.37
N GLU A 264 -4.61 -29.65 15.90
CA GLU A 264 -4.41 -28.73 17.02
C GLU A 264 -4.78 -27.29 16.64
N ASP A 265 -4.26 -26.79 15.52
CA ASP A 265 -4.55 -25.44 15.06
C ASP A 265 -6.03 -25.26 14.71
N TYR A 266 -6.64 -26.28 14.10
CA TYR A 266 -8.08 -26.30 13.87
C TYR A 266 -8.87 -26.19 15.18
N ARG A 267 -8.53 -26.99 16.20
CA ARG A 267 -9.19 -26.92 17.52
C ARG A 267 -9.01 -25.55 18.17
N ASN A 268 -7.81 -24.97 18.09
CA ASN A 268 -7.53 -23.66 18.66
C ASN A 268 -8.33 -22.55 17.97
N LEU A 269 -8.47 -22.61 16.65
CA LEU A 269 -9.32 -21.69 15.88
C LEU A 269 -10.80 -21.84 16.23
N GLN A 270 -11.30 -23.08 16.33
CA GLN A 270 -12.68 -23.35 16.74
C GLN A 270 -12.96 -22.85 18.17
N LEU A 271 -12.03 -23.07 19.10
CA LEU A 271 -12.13 -22.55 20.46
C LEU A 271 -12.21 -21.03 20.47
N TYR A 272 -11.38 -20.36 19.67
CA TYR A 272 -11.45 -18.91 19.50
C TYR A 272 -12.80 -18.44 18.97
N ILE A 273 -13.31 -19.05 17.91
CA ILE A 273 -14.62 -18.72 17.33
C ILE A 273 -15.75 -18.88 18.36
N LEU A 274 -15.70 -19.95 19.16
CA LEU A 274 -16.76 -20.29 20.10
C LEU A 274 -16.73 -19.44 21.39
N ARG A 275 -15.54 -19.10 21.91
CA ARG A 275 -15.36 -18.55 23.26
C ARG A 275 -14.87 -17.10 23.32
N PHE A 276 -14.16 -16.64 22.30
CA PHE A 276 -13.45 -15.35 22.35
C PHE A 276 -13.89 -14.38 21.26
N ARG A 277 -14.35 -14.90 20.12
CA ARG A 277 -14.86 -14.10 19.03
C ARG A 277 -16.26 -13.60 19.37
N ASP A 278 -16.48 -12.32 19.13
CA ASP A 278 -17.79 -11.69 19.24
C ASP A 278 -18.77 -12.26 18.21
N LYS A 279 -19.94 -12.74 18.67
CA LYS A 279 -20.99 -13.31 17.83
C LYS A 279 -22.00 -12.28 17.35
N ASP A 280 -22.13 -11.16 18.05
CA ASP A 280 -23.14 -10.13 17.82
C ASP A 280 -22.62 -9.04 16.86
N SER A 281 -21.32 -9.07 16.52
CA SER A 281 -20.69 -8.14 15.58
C SER A 281 -21.26 -8.12 14.15
N GLY A 282 -22.07 -9.13 13.75
CA GLY A 282 -22.61 -9.26 12.38
C GLY A 282 -21.57 -9.43 11.27
N SER A 283 -20.28 -9.48 11.62
CA SER A 283 -19.16 -9.65 10.69
C SER A 283 -18.94 -11.13 10.41
N ASN A 284 -18.58 -11.48 9.17
CA ASN A 284 -18.15 -12.85 8.81
C ASN A 284 -16.64 -13.04 8.90
N PHE A 285 -15.85 -11.98 9.15
CA PHE A 285 -14.41 -12.08 9.24
C PHE A 285 -13.98 -12.89 10.47
N LEU A 286 -13.00 -13.79 10.29
CA LEU A 286 -12.47 -14.64 11.34
C LEU A 286 -11.86 -13.79 12.46
N PHE A 287 -10.98 -12.86 12.08
CA PHE A 287 -10.36 -11.93 13.01
C PHE A 287 -11.03 -10.56 12.89
N TYR A 288 -11.67 -10.12 13.97
CA TYR A 288 -12.39 -8.86 14.04
C TYR A 288 -11.92 -8.02 15.23
N LEU A 289 -11.98 -6.70 15.07
CA LEU A 289 -11.82 -5.70 16.12
C LEU A 289 -13.18 -5.04 16.29
N MET A 290 -13.76 -5.11 17.48
CA MET A 290 -14.92 -4.26 17.80
C MET A 290 -14.55 -2.80 17.54
N PRO A 291 -15.42 -2.00 16.90
CA PRO A 291 -15.26 -0.55 16.91
C PRO A 291 -15.24 -0.07 18.37
N LYS A 292 -14.45 0.98 18.64
CA LYS A 292 -14.17 1.55 19.96
C LYS A 292 -15.39 2.16 20.71
N ASN A 293 -16.61 1.84 20.34
CA ASN A 293 -17.80 2.35 21.02
C ASN A 293 -18.32 1.21 21.91
N GLU A 294 -18.63 1.51 23.17
CA GLU A 294 -18.97 0.56 24.25
C GLU A 294 -17.79 0.03 25.10
N ILE A 295 -16.90 0.94 25.51
CA ILE A 295 -16.39 0.89 26.89
C ILE A 295 -17.01 2.09 27.61
N HIS A 296 -18.26 1.94 28.03
CA HIS A 296 -18.80 2.78 29.09
C HIS A 296 -18.24 2.25 30.42
N HIS A 297 -17.38 3.05 31.03
CA HIS A 297 -17.27 3.10 32.49
C HIS A 297 -18.47 3.86 33.03
#